data_AF-A0AAD9H1R0-F1
#
_entry.id   AF-A0AAD9H1R0-F1
#
_cell.length_a   1.000
_cell.length_b   1.000
_cell.length_c   1.000
_cell.angle_alpha   90.00
_cell.angle_beta   90.00
_cell.angle_gamma   90.00
#
_symmetry.space_group_name_H-M   'P 1'
#
loop_
_entity.id
_entity.type
_entity.pdbx_description
1 polymer ?
#
loop_
_entity_poly.entity_id
_entity_poly.type
_entity_poly.pdbx_seq_one_letter_code
_entity_poly.pdbx_strand_id
1 'polypeptide(L)' 'NKPWKADKTKLVLSVTDRKTSNITKQFQELLIDWPFVTKQLREWSKFLDDGKRITITAAFYYV' A
#
# COMPACT_ATOMS: atom_id res chain seq x y z
N ASN A 1 -8.11 -7.89 30.36
CA ASN A 1 -8.12 -7.54 28.93
C ASN A 1 -7.81 -6.07 28.74
N LYS A 2 -6.61 -5.72 28.26
CA LYS A 2 -6.37 -4.38 27.71
C LYS A 2 -6.98 -4.33 26.31
N PRO A 3 -7.77 -3.30 25.95
CA PRO A 3 -8.22 -3.13 24.58
C PRO A 3 -7.01 -2.73 23.72
N TRP A 4 -6.71 -3.53 22.69
CA TRP A 4 -5.70 -3.20 21.70
C TRP A 4 -6.08 -1.89 21.00
N LYS A 5 -5.18 -0.90 21.00
CA LYS A 5 -5.40 0.37 20.30
C LYS A 5 -4.62 0.37 18.99
N ALA A 6 -5.27 0.77 17.90
CA ALA A 6 -4.57 0.98 16.63
C ALA A 6 -3.56 2.13 16.77
N ASP A 7 -2.32 1.91 16.35
CA ASP A 7 -1.24 2.91 16.39
C ASP A 7 -1.02 3.51 14.99
N LYS A 8 -0.64 2.66 14.04
CA LYS A 8 -0.33 3.07 12.68
C LYS A 8 -0.59 1.95 11.69
N THR A 9 -0.78 2.34 10.43
CA THR A 9 -0.83 1.43 9.30
C THR A 9 0.24 1.81 8.30
N LYS A 10 1.06 0.84 7.89
CA LYS A 10 2.05 1.01 6.83
C LYS A 10 1.55 0.33 5.56
N LEU A 11 1.43 1.10 4.48
CA LEU A 11 1.08 0.60 3.16
C LEU A 11 2.30 0.71 2.24
N VAL A 12 2.64 -0.39 1.57
CA VAL A 12 3.68 -0.45 0.54
C VAL A 12 3.06 -0.88 -0.77
N LEU A 13 3.24 -0.06 -1.80
CA LEU A 13 2.80 -0.32 -3.17
C LEU A 13 4.04 -0.52 -4.04
N SER A 14 4.09 -1.62 -4.80
CA SER A 14 5.27 -2.00 -5.60
C SER A 14 4.89 -2.65 -6.93
N VAL A 15 5.81 -2.58 -7.91
CA VAL A 15 5.70 -3.23 -9.22
C VAL A 15 6.97 -4.04 -9.49
N THR A 16 6.85 -5.22 -10.11
CA THR A 16 7.96 -6.16 -10.31
C THR A 16 9.11 -5.62 -11.18
N ASP A 17 8.88 -4.66 -12.07
CA ASP A 17 9.87 -4.15 -13.03
C ASP A 17 10.58 -2.86 -12.55
N ARG A 18 11.91 -2.88 -12.62
CA ARG A 18 12.86 -2.24 -11.68
C ARG A 18 13.15 -0.75 -11.91
N LYS A 19 12.25 0.01 -12.55
CA LYS A 19 12.41 1.48 -12.69
C LYS A 19 11.48 2.28 -11.78
N THR A 20 10.40 1.69 -11.29
CA THR A 20 9.45 2.35 -10.41
C THR A 20 9.85 2.08 -8.95
N SER A 21 10.20 3.14 -8.21
CA SER A 21 10.45 3.00 -6.78
C SER A 21 9.16 2.63 -6.05
N ASN A 22 9.27 1.80 -5.01
CA ASN A 22 8.13 1.47 -4.16
C ASN A 22 7.57 2.73 -3.51
N ILE A 23 6.24 2.86 -3.47
CA ILE A 23 5.57 3.93 -2.73
C ILE A 23 5.23 3.40 -1.36
N THR A 24 5.78 4.03 -0.32
CA THR A 24 5.44 3.72 1.07
C THR A 24 4.65 4.89 1.66
N LYS A 25 3.46 4.61 2.21
CA LYS A 25 2.68 5.55 3.00
C LYS A 25 2.44 5.01 4.39
N GLN A 26 2.57 5.88 5.38
CA GLN A 26 2.21 5.59 6.75
C GLN A 26 0.99 6.44 7.12
N PHE A 27 -0.04 5.77 7.62
CA PHE A 27 -1.29 6.36 8.07
C PHE A 27 -1.36 6.26 9.59
N GLN A 28 -1.95 7.27 10.23
CA GLN A 28 -2.30 7.19 11.64
C GLN A 28 -3.46 6.19 11.80
N GLU A 29 -3.35 5.33 12.81
CA GLU A 29 -4.35 4.32 13.11
C GLU A 29 -4.65 3.41 11.90
N LEU A 30 -5.92 3.23 11.53
CA LEU A 30 -6.38 2.32 10.46
C LEU A 30 -6.94 3.05 9.22
N LEU A 31 -6.81 4.38 9.16
CA LEU A 31 -7.44 5.20 8.12
C LEU A 31 -6.61 5.18 6.82
N ILE A 32 -6.77 4.11 6.04
CA ILE A 32 -6.20 3.99 4.70
C ILE A 32 -7.01 4.83 3.72
N ASP A 33 -6.33 5.71 2.97
CA ASP A 33 -6.90 6.44 1.84
C ASP A 33 -7.06 5.53 0.61
N TRP A 34 -8.17 4.79 0.56
CA TRP A 34 -8.49 3.89 -0.56
C TRP A 34 -8.61 4.58 -1.93
N PRO A 35 -9.15 5.81 -2.03
CA PRO A 35 -9.06 6.60 -3.26
C PRO A 35 -7.62 6.79 -3.77
N PHE A 36 -6.66 7.11 -2.89
CA PHE A 36 -5.25 7.19 -3.26
C PHE A 36 -4.75 5.85 -3.82
N VAL A 37 -5.02 4.74 -3.13
CA VAL A 37 -4.61 3.40 -3.58
C VAL A 37 -5.19 3.09 -4.96
N THR A 38 -6.48 3.33 -5.15
CA THR A 38 -7.20 3.04 -6.40
C THR A 38 -6.65 3.87 -7.57
N LYS A 39 -6.34 5.15 -7.33
CA LYS A 39 -5.72 6.03 -8.32
C LYS A 39 -4.34 5.49 -8.74
N GLN A 40 -3.49 5.11 -7.79
CA GLN A 40 -2.17 4.56 -8.09
C GLN A 40 -2.26 3.24 -8.86
N LEU A 41 -3.18 2.35 -8.50
CA LEU A 41 -3.40 1.09 -9.23
C LEU A 41 -3.82 1.34 -10.69
N ARG A 42 -4.73 2.28 -10.93
CA ARG A 42 -5.16 2.65 -12.29
C ARG A 42 -4.04 3.31 -13.10
N GLU A 43 -3.23 4.15 -12.47
CA GLU A 43 -2.06 4.74 -13.10
C GLU A 43 -1.02 3.69 -13.48
N TRP A 44 -0.89 2.60 -12.69
CA TRP A 44 0.08 1.54 -12.94
C TRP A 44 -0.43 0.41 -13.82
N SER A 45 -1.74 0.19 -13.89
CA SER A 45 -2.31 -0.90 -14.71
C SER A 45 -1.92 -0.79 -16.18
N LYS A 46 -1.74 0.43 -16.70
CA LYS A 46 -1.26 0.69 -18.07
C LYS A 46 0.19 0.28 -18.33
N PHE A 47 0.95 -0.04 -17.28
CA PHE A 47 2.35 -0.48 -17.38
C PHE A 47 2.51 -1.99 -17.12
N LEU A 48 1.39 -2.70 -16.93
CA LEU A 48 1.36 -4.15 -16.68
C LEU A 48 1.30 -4.94 -18.00
N ASP A 49 2.37 -4.85 -18.79
CA ASP A 49 2.63 -5.80 -19.88
C ASP A 49 3.65 -6.86 -19.41
N ASP A 50 3.72 -8.00 -20.11
CA ASP A 50 4.75 -9.05 -19.93
C ASP A 50 5.01 -9.47 -18.47
N GLY A 51 4.04 -10.14 -17.84
CA GLY A 51 4.25 -10.85 -16.57
C GLY A 51 4.53 -9.96 -15.35
N LYS A 52 4.44 -8.63 -15.50
CA LYS A 52 4.57 -7.65 -14.40
C LYS A 52 3.38 -7.75 -13.46
N ARG A 53 3.63 -7.55 -12.16
CA ARG A 53 2.61 -7.64 -11.11
C ARG A 53 2.66 -6.40 -10.23
N ILE A 54 1.48 -5.92 -9.82
CA ILE A 54 1.37 -4.94 -8.75
C ILE A 54 1.20 -5.70 -7.43
N THR A 55 1.95 -5.31 -6.41
CA THR A 55 1.83 -5.86 -5.06
C THR A 55 1.47 -4.74 -4.08
N ILE A 56 0.46 -5.01 -3.26
CA ILE A 56 0.02 -4.15 -2.15
C ILE A 56 0.30 -4.91 -0.86
N THR A 57 1.06 -4.30 0.04
CA THR A 57 1.33 -4.86 1.37
C THR A 57 0.85 -3.86 2.43
N ALA A 58 -0.08 -4.30 3.28
CA ALA A 58 -0.56 -3.54 4.43
C ALA A 58 -0.09 -4.19 5.73
N ALA A 59 0.50 -3.39 6.63
CA ALA A 59 0.90 -3.81 7.96
C ALA A 59 0.21 -2.93 9.01
N PHE A 60 -0.52 -3.57 9.92
CA PHE A 60 -1.29 -2.93 10.99
C PHE A 60 -0.58 -3.10 12.33
N TYR A 61 -0.33 -1.99 13.02
CA TYR A 61 0.35 -1.97 14.31
C TYR A 61 -0.64 -1.62 15.42
N TYR A 62 -0.59 -2.39 16.50
CA TYR A 62 -1.44 -2.22 17.69
C TYR A 62 -0.56 -2.08 18.94
N VAL A 63 -1.05 -1.30 19.92
CA VAL A 63 -0.45 -1.10 21.24
C VAL A 63 -1.39 -1.47 22.38
#